data_AF-A0A4C1USI4-F1
#
_entry.id   AF-A0A4C1USI4-F1
#
_cell.length_a   1.000
_cell.length_b   1.000
_cell.length_c   1.000
_cell.angle_alpha   90.00
_cell.angle_beta   90.00
_cell.angle_gamma   90.00
#
_symmetry.space_group_name_H-M   'P 1'
#
loop_
_entity.id
_entity.type
_entity.pdbx_description
1 polymer ?
#
loop_
_entity_poly.entity_id
_entity_poly.type
_entity_poly.pdbx_seq_one_letter_code
_entity_poly.pdbx_strand_id
1 'polypeptide(L)'
;MAEWNLFQYGVLITTIVCAFITGVAFLMCATTWMLIPKWRTFKHYVYTNVMLSLHLTYLQNMIEMHFEFTPVVVWLDNFTASVCMCWLLVVSFASYLSLAKIYTGTSTRLMLMTTVFGWGLPLLHSTVPLLTSHFLQTINVITLIIINLLGLGTVIAIGNLVLYTKVMITLAKETAPELDCGACAMSRRVKMKRAILIFFSTNFLTLIETLQTVLVSDASIRKIRAYTSFRLRLHVSGHLIISFIFGNDLSQY
;
A
#
# COMPACT_ATOMS: atom_id res chain seq x y z
N MET A 1 -3.22 21.00 -30.36
CA MET A 1 -3.36 20.73 -28.91
C MET A 1 -4.68 20.02 -28.72
N ALA A 2 -4.73 18.92 -27.95
CA ALA A 2 -6.01 18.34 -27.55
C ALA A 2 -6.60 19.20 -26.44
N GLU A 3 -7.87 19.59 -26.55
CA GLU A 3 -8.58 20.26 -25.46
C GLU A 3 -8.82 19.25 -24.33
N TRP A 4 -8.37 19.58 -23.12
CA TRP A 4 -8.59 18.75 -21.95
C TRP A 4 -10.00 19.02 -21.42
N ASN A 5 -10.80 17.97 -21.25
CA ASN A 5 -12.14 18.11 -20.68
C ASN A 5 -12.05 18.42 -19.17
N LEU A 6 -13.07 19.08 -18.62
CA LEU A 6 -13.16 19.47 -17.20
C LEU A 6 -12.81 18.32 -16.22
N PHE A 7 -13.21 17.10 -16.57
CA PHE A 7 -12.88 15.88 -15.82
C PHE A 7 -11.37 15.61 -15.74
N GLN A 8 -10.63 15.77 -16.85
CA GLN A 8 -9.19 15.54 -16.89
C GLN A 8 -8.43 16.62 -16.09
N TYR A 9 -8.88 17.87 -16.14
CA TYR A 9 -8.37 18.92 -15.24
C TYR A 9 -8.64 18.61 -13.76
N GLY A 10 -9.84 18.13 -13.42
CA GLY A 10 -10.18 17.71 -12.05
C GLY A 10 -9.28 16.58 -11.53
N VAL A 11 -9.02 15.57 -12.37
CA VAL A 11 -8.08 14.48 -12.05
C VAL A 11 -6.66 15.02 -11.86
N LEU A 12 -6.15 15.82 -12.80
CA LEU A 12 -4.80 16.43 -12.74
C LEU A 12 -4.61 17.24 -11.46
N ILE A 13 -5.54 18.14 -11.13
CA ILE A 13 -5.48 18.96 -9.90
C ILE A 13 -5.49 18.06 -8.66
N THR A 14 -6.35 17.05 -8.61
CA THR A 14 -6.42 16.10 -7.48
C THR A 14 -5.08 15.36 -7.32
N THR A 15 -4.51 14.85 -8.41
CA THR A 15 -3.20 14.17 -8.39
C THR A 15 -2.07 15.09 -7.94
N ILE A 16 -2.03 16.35 -8.40
CA ILE A 16 -1.04 17.35 -7.94
C ILE A 16 -1.16 17.59 -6.45
N VAL A 17 -2.38 17.84 -5.95
CA VAL A 17 -2.65 18.12 -4.54
C VAL A 17 -2.26 16.93 -3.67
N CYS A 18 -2.60 15.70 -4.08
CA CYS A 18 -2.24 14.49 -3.34
C CYS A 18 -0.75 14.15 -3.44
N ALA A 19 -0.07 14.44 -4.56
CA ALA A 19 1.39 14.35 -4.68
C ALA A 19 2.09 15.29 -3.68
N PHE A 20 1.61 16.53 -3.58
CA PHE A 20 2.14 17.53 -2.66
C PHE A 20 1.89 17.14 -1.19
N ILE A 21 0.64 16.80 -0.83
CA ILE A 21 0.29 16.38 0.54
C ILE A 21 1.09 15.15 0.97
N THR A 22 1.22 14.13 0.12
CA THR A 22 2.01 12.94 0.46
C THR A 22 3.51 13.21 0.49
N GLY A 23 4.03 14.11 -0.34
CA GLY A 23 5.43 14.57 -0.27
C GLY A 23 5.74 15.28 1.04
N VAL A 24 4.88 16.23 1.46
CA VAL A 24 5.00 16.92 2.74
C VAL A 24 4.86 15.94 3.91
N ALA A 25 3.89 15.02 3.87
CA ALA A 25 3.72 14.00 4.90
C ALA A 25 4.95 13.06 4.98
N PHE A 26 5.50 12.62 3.84
CA PHE A 26 6.72 11.82 3.79
C PHE A 26 7.91 12.58 4.38
N LEU A 27 8.12 13.85 4.02
CA LEU A 27 9.21 14.67 4.57
C LEU A 27 9.06 14.89 6.08
N MET A 28 7.84 15.12 6.57
CA MET A 28 7.57 15.19 8.03
C MET A 28 7.82 13.85 8.72
N CYS A 29 7.38 12.73 8.17
CA CYS A 29 7.66 11.38 8.70
C CYS A 29 9.16 11.07 8.72
N ALA A 30 9.87 11.37 7.63
CA ALA A 30 11.31 11.13 7.51
C ALA A 30 12.09 11.98 8.52
N THR A 31 11.84 13.30 8.57
CA THR A 31 12.51 14.19 9.53
C THR A 31 12.18 13.82 10.97
N THR A 32 10.91 13.68 11.34
CA THR A 32 10.54 13.39 12.75
C THR A 32 11.00 12.01 13.22
N TRP A 33 10.71 10.93 12.49
CA TRP A 33 11.02 9.57 12.96
C TRP A 33 12.48 9.15 12.75
N MET A 34 13.21 9.71 11.76
CA MET A 34 14.63 9.40 11.58
C MET A 34 15.53 10.29 12.43
N LEU A 35 15.19 11.56 12.70
CA LEU A 35 16.04 12.43 13.52
C LEU A 35 15.90 12.11 15.01
N ILE A 36 14.69 11.87 15.52
CA ILE A 36 14.45 11.62 16.96
C ILE A 36 14.83 10.17 17.32
N PRO A 37 15.88 9.91 18.12
CA PRO A 37 16.37 8.54 18.35
C PRO A 37 15.33 7.63 19.03
N LYS A 38 14.51 8.20 19.92
CA LYS A 38 13.39 7.50 20.60
C LYS A 38 12.36 6.93 19.61
N TRP A 39 12.26 7.50 18.41
CA TRP A 39 11.28 7.11 17.40
C TRP A 39 11.86 6.20 16.31
N ARG A 40 13.15 5.86 16.36
CA ARG A 40 13.81 4.91 15.41
C ARG A 40 13.42 3.46 15.69
N THR A 41 12.14 3.13 15.59
CA THR A 41 11.61 1.76 15.75
C THR A 41 11.37 1.10 14.40
N PHE A 42 11.33 -0.24 14.38
CA PHE A 42 10.94 -1.00 13.18
C PHE A 42 9.58 -0.55 12.60
N LYS A 43 8.62 -0.22 13.47
CA LYS A 43 7.27 0.24 13.08
C LYS A 43 7.33 1.55 12.28
N HIS A 44 8.06 2.56 12.77
CA HIS A 44 8.19 3.83 12.06
C HIS A 44 9.02 3.69 10.78
N TYR A 45 10.05 2.85 10.76
CA TYR A 45 10.78 2.52 9.53
C TYR A 45 9.86 1.99 8.43
N VAL A 46 8.97 1.03 8.76
CA VAL A 46 7.97 0.51 7.82
C VAL A 46 7.06 1.63 7.33
N TYR A 47 6.57 2.49 8.22
CA TYR A 47 5.71 3.61 7.83
C TYR A 47 6.40 4.65 6.94
N THR A 48 7.67 5.01 7.17
CA THR A 48 8.42 5.90 6.27
C THR A 48 8.50 5.34 4.84
N ASN A 49 8.72 4.03 4.69
CA ASN A 49 8.78 3.37 3.37
C ASN A 49 7.40 3.31 2.69
N VAL A 50 6.32 3.19 3.45
CA VAL A 50 4.94 3.24 2.93
C VAL A 50 4.61 4.65 2.44
N MET A 51 5.00 5.70 3.17
CA MET A 51 4.85 7.08 2.69
C MET A 51 5.68 7.34 1.43
N LEU A 52 6.90 6.81 1.36
CA LEU A 52 7.74 6.92 0.17
C LEU A 52 7.12 6.21 -1.05
N SER A 53 6.60 4.98 -0.89
CA SER A 53 5.97 4.24 -2.00
C SER A 53 4.70 4.92 -2.52
N LEU A 54 3.87 5.45 -1.62
CA LEU A 54 2.72 6.28 -1.99
C LEU A 54 3.18 7.53 -2.75
N HIS A 55 4.17 8.27 -2.24
CA HIS A 55 4.68 9.48 -2.89
C HIS A 55 5.26 9.19 -4.29
N LEU A 56 6.04 8.11 -4.46
CA LEU A 56 6.52 7.67 -5.77
C LEU A 56 5.38 7.33 -6.74
N THR A 57 4.29 6.73 -6.26
CA THR A 57 3.10 6.47 -7.08
C THR A 57 2.47 7.78 -7.56
N TYR A 58 2.37 8.82 -6.72
CA TYR A 58 1.86 10.13 -7.17
C TYR A 58 2.79 10.84 -8.16
N LEU A 59 4.10 10.83 -7.91
CA LEU A 59 5.09 11.36 -8.86
C LEU A 59 5.01 10.64 -10.21
N GLN A 60 4.76 9.33 -10.21
CA GLN A 60 4.59 8.57 -11.44
C GLN A 60 3.28 8.89 -12.17
N ASN A 61 2.15 9.08 -11.46
CA ASN A 61 0.93 9.60 -12.10
C ASN A 61 1.17 10.96 -12.76
N MET A 62 1.97 11.84 -12.13
CA MET A 62 2.36 13.13 -12.71
C MET A 62 3.17 12.97 -13.99
N ILE A 63 4.10 12.00 -14.05
CA ILE A 63 4.88 11.67 -15.25
C ILE A 63 3.95 11.15 -16.36
N GLU A 64 3.07 10.18 -16.07
CA GLU A 64 2.11 9.63 -17.05
C GLU A 64 1.19 10.68 -17.69
N MET A 65 0.87 11.77 -17.00
CA MET A 65 0.05 12.86 -17.55
C MET A 65 0.79 13.81 -18.50
N HIS A 66 2.14 13.79 -18.50
CA HIS A 66 2.97 14.70 -19.30
C HIS A 66 3.81 14.00 -20.37
N PHE A 67 4.08 12.71 -20.21
CA PHE A 67 4.89 11.92 -21.15
C PHE A 67 4.03 10.91 -21.92
N GLU A 68 4.37 10.68 -23.19
CA GLU A 68 3.73 9.64 -23.99
C GLU A 68 3.97 8.24 -23.39
N PHE A 69 3.14 7.28 -23.81
CA PHE A 69 3.06 5.94 -23.24
C PHE A 69 4.26 5.06 -23.66
N THR A 70 5.44 5.34 -23.07
CA THR A 70 6.69 4.63 -23.35
C THR A 70 6.84 3.34 -22.51
N PRO A 71 7.64 2.36 -22.94
CA PRO A 71 7.94 1.17 -22.14
C PRO A 71 8.54 1.47 -20.76
N VAL A 72 9.27 2.58 -20.63
CA VAL A 72 9.85 3.05 -19.36
C VAL A 72 8.75 3.53 -18.40
N VAL A 73 7.79 4.32 -18.91
CA VAL A 73 6.62 4.77 -18.14
C VAL A 73 5.82 3.56 -17.67
N VAL A 74 5.52 2.60 -18.56
CA VAL A 74 4.78 1.37 -18.22
C VAL A 74 5.52 0.47 -17.22
N TRP A 75 6.87 0.43 -17.28
CA TRP A 75 7.68 -0.30 -16.30
C TRP A 75 7.66 0.39 -14.93
N LEU A 76 7.87 1.71 -14.88
CA LEU A 76 7.88 2.50 -13.64
C LEU A 76 6.50 2.50 -12.96
N ASP A 77 5.45 2.51 -13.78
CA ASP A 77 4.07 2.32 -13.38
C ASP A 77 3.86 0.96 -12.67
N ASN A 78 4.20 -0.15 -13.33
CA ASN A 78 4.15 -1.50 -12.74
C ASN A 78 5.00 -1.63 -11.47
N PHE A 79 6.21 -1.06 -11.47
CA PHE A 79 7.10 -1.06 -10.31
C PHE A 79 6.48 -0.35 -9.11
N THR A 80 5.99 0.89 -9.27
CA THR A 80 5.40 1.67 -8.16
C THR A 80 4.14 1.01 -7.59
N ALA A 81 3.28 0.43 -8.44
CA ALA A 81 2.15 -0.38 -8.01
C ALA A 81 2.57 -1.59 -7.16
N SER A 82 3.53 -2.40 -7.64
CA SER A 82 4.04 -3.57 -6.92
C SER A 82 4.72 -3.20 -5.59
N VAL A 83 5.47 -2.10 -5.55
CA VAL A 83 6.06 -1.55 -4.31
C VAL A 83 4.96 -1.21 -3.30
N CYS A 84 3.92 -0.48 -3.70
CA CYS A 84 2.80 -0.17 -2.81
C CYS A 84 2.11 -1.44 -2.27
N MET A 85 1.82 -2.43 -3.12
CA MET A 85 1.23 -3.69 -2.65
C MET A 85 2.12 -4.41 -1.63
N CYS A 86 3.43 -4.53 -1.90
CA CYS A 86 4.36 -5.22 -1.00
C CYS A 86 4.46 -4.50 0.35
N TRP A 87 4.56 -3.17 0.37
CA TRP A 87 4.62 -2.40 1.61
C TRP A 87 3.31 -2.44 2.42
N LEU A 88 2.14 -2.55 1.77
CA LEU A 88 0.87 -2.81 2.47
C LEU A 88 0.92 -4.13 3.25
N LEU A 89 1.44 -5.21 2.65
CA LEU A 89 1.60 -6.49 3.35
C LEU A 89 2.60 -6.38 4.51
N VAL A 90 3.69 -5.61 4.34
CA VAL A 90 4.65 -5.36 5.42
C VAL A 90 4.02 -4.57 6.57
N VAL A 91 3.15 -3.60 6.31
CA VAL A 91 2.39 -2.88 7.36
C VAL A 91 1.47 -3.83 8.13
N SER A 92 0.73 -4.68 7.42
CA SER A 92 -0.10 -5.72 8.02
C SER A 92 0.74 -6.66 8.90
N PHE A 93 1.90 -7.09 8.43
CA PHE A 93 2.81 -7.96 9.17
C PHE A 93 3.40 -7.28 10.41
N ALA A 94 3.88 -6.04 10.29
CA ALA A 94 4.39 -5.26 11.41
C ALA A 94 3.29 -5.00 12.48
N SER A 95 2.05 -4.75 12.04
CA SER A 95 0.89 -4.58 12.93
C SER A 95 0.56 -5.88 13.67
N TYR A 96 0.61 -7.03 12.99
CA TYR A 96 0.46 -8.34 13.62
C TYR A 96 1.56 -8.64 14.65
N LEU A 97 2.84 -8.39 14.31
CA LEU A 97 3.97 -8.58 15.24
C LEU A 97 3.83 -7.73 16.51
N SER A 98 3.39 -6.49 16.36
CA SER A 98 3.12 -5.58 17.47
C SER A 98 1.93 -6.02 18.33
N LEU A 99 0.85 -6.53 17.72
CA LEU A 99 -0.34 -6.99 18.43
C LEU A 99 -0.07 -8.29 19.20
N ALA A 100 0.56 -9.26 18.54
CA ALA A 100 0.89 -10.55 19.14
C ALA A 100 2.06 -10.48 20.15
N LYS A 101 2.63 -9.28 20.38
CA LYS A 101 3.78 -9.01 21.27
C LYS A 101 5.02 -9.85 20.93
N ILE A 102 5.11 -10.35 19.69
CA ILE A 102 6.22 -11.17 19.20
C ILE A 102 7.47 -10.31 19.04
N TYR A 103 7.30 -9.02 18.72
CA TYR A 103 8.43 -8.14 18.46
C TYR A 103 8.17 -6.67 18.84
N THR A 104 9.06 -6.08 19.64
CA THR A 104 8.97 -4.70 20.15
C THR A 104 10.25 -3.86 19.94
N GLY A 105 11.33 -4.45 19.44
CA GLY A 105 12.64 -3.81 19.32
C GLY A 105 13.00 -3.29 17.92
N THR A 106 14.29 -3.05 17.71
CA THR A 106 14.93 -2.81 16.41
C THR A 106 15.73 -4.03 15.98
N SER A 107 15.33 -4.71 14.91
CA SER A 107 16.07 -5.84 14.35
C SER A 107 16.53 -5.48 12.94
N THR A 108 17.83 -5.28 12.78
CA THR A 108 18.47 -5.01 11.49
C THR A 108 18.17 -6.13 10.47
N ARG A 109 18.08 -7.39 10.92
CA ARG A 109 17.70 -8.53 10.09
C ARG A 109 16.25 -8.45 9.62
N LEU A 110 15.32 -8.09 10.52
CA LEU A 110 13.90 -7.93 10.18
C LEU A 110 13.69 -6.74 9.23
N MET A 111 14.35 -5.61 9.51
CA MET A 111 14.39 -4.45 8.63
C MET A 111 14.86 -4.87 7.24
N LEU A 112 16.07 -5.43 7.11
CA LEU A 112 16.63 -5.88 5.83
C LEU A 112 15.69 -6.84 5.07
N MET A 113 15.11 -7.84 5.74
CA MET A 113 14.15 -8.75 5.12
C MET A 113 12.92 -8.00 4.57
N THR A 114 12.36 -7.06 5.34
CA THR A 114 11.24 -6.23 4.86
C THR A 114 11.63 -5.23 3.77
N THR A 115 12.85 -4.71 3.76
CA THR A 115 13.36 -3.85 2.68
C THR A 115 13.49 -4.64 1.38
N VAL A 116 14.08 -5.84 1.44
CA VAL A 116 14.23 -6.73 0.27
C VAL A 116 12.85 -7.17 -0.25
N PHE A 117 11.89 -7.47 0.64
CA PHE A 117 10.52 -7.77 0.22
C PHE A 117 9.78 -6.53 -0.36
N GLY A 118 9.91 -5.38 0.28
CA GLY A 118 9.18 -4.15 -0.07
C GLY A 118 9.71 -3.43 -1.33
N TRP A 119 10.99 -3.58 -1.67
CA TRP A 119 11.62 -2.93 -2.83
C TRP A 119 12.21 -3.93 -3.83
N GLY A 120 12.89 -4.98 -3.35
CA GLY A 120 13.59 -5.95 -4.20
C GLY A 120 12.64 -6.88 -4.96
N LEU A 121 11.59 -7.40 -4.31
CA LEU A 121 10.58 -8.23 -4.99
C LEU A 121 9.83 -7.45 -6.08
N PRO A 122 9.33 -6.21 -5.86
CA PRO A 122 8.80 -5.36 -6.93
C PRO A 122 9.77 -5.07 -8.07
N LEU A 123 11.06 -4.87 -7.77
CA LEU A 123 12.07 -4.64 -8.81
C LEU A 123 12.21 -5.88 -9.72
N LEU A 124 12.33 -7.08 -9.14
CA LEU A 124 12.37 -8.33 -9.88
C LEU A 124 11.07 -8.53 -10.70
N HIS A 125 9.93 -8.35 -10.04
CA HIS A 125 8.59 -8.56 -10.59
C HIS A 125 8.24 -7.63 -11.76
N SER A 126 8.73 -6.38 -11.73
CA SER A 126 8.52 -5.40 -12.80
C SER A 126 9.52 -5.52 -13.94
N THR A 127 10.79 -5.87 -13.68
CA THR A 127 11.84 -5.99 -14.70
C THR A 127 11.73 -7.27 -15.53
N VAL A 128 11.41 -8.41 -14.91
CA VAL A 128 11.26 -9.70 -15.60
C VAL A 128 10.29 -9.64 -16.79
N PRO A 129 9.03 -9.14 -16.70
CA PRO A 129 8.11 -9.11 -17.84
C PRO A 129 8.61 -8.18 -18.95
N LEU A 130 9.29 -7.08 -18.63
CA LEU A 130 9.89 -6.19 -19.63
C LEU A 130 10.96 -6.94 -20.43
N LEU A 131 11.91 -7.58 -19.73
CA LEU A 131 12.97 -8.40 -20.34
C LEU A 131 12.39 -9.54 -21.17
N THR A 132 11.48 -10.33 -20.61
CA THR A 132 10.81 -11.45 -21.30
C THR A 132 10.10 -10.99 -22.58
N SER A 133 9.42 -9.85 -22.55
CA SER A 133 8.75 -9.31 -23.73
C SER A 133 9.73 -8.84 -24.82
N HIS A 134 10.88 -8.27 -24.42
CA HIS A 134 11.95 -7.84 -25.33
C HIS A 134 12.61 -9.04 -26.02
N PHE A 135 12.88 -10.13 -25.29
CA PHE A 135 13.51 -11.34 -25.84
C PHE A 135 12.57 -12.23 -26.66
N LEU A 136 11.31 -12.40 -26.24
CA LEU A 136 10.39 -13.34 -26.91
C LEU A 136 9.66 -12.74 -28.12
N GLN A 137 9.54 -11.41 -28.23
CA GLN A 137 8.91 -10.63 -29.31
C GLN A 137 7.45 -11.00 -29.71
N THR A 138 6.89 -12.04 -29.11
CA THR A 138 5.61 -12.68 -29.46
C THR A 138 4.50 -12.39 -28.45
N ILE A 139 4.86 -11.92 -27.25
CA ILE A 139 3.92 -11.63 -26.16
C ILE A 139 3.87 -10.13 -25.93
N ASN A 140 2.67 -9.54 -26.01
CA ASN A 140 2.45 -8.13 -25.71
C ASN A 140 2.85 -7.80 -24.26
N VAL A 141 3.79 -6.87 -24.09
CA VAL A 141 4.33 -6.37 -22.81
C VAL A 141 3.22 -6.11 -21.79
N ILE A 142 2.15 -5.43 -22.21
CA ILE A 142 1.04 -5.01 -21.35
C ILE A 142 0.28 -6.23 -20.80
N THR A 143 0.10 -7.27 -21.61
CA THR A 143 -0.57 -8.51 -21.16
C THR A 143 0.28 -9.25 -20.14
N LEU A 144 1.60 -9.31 -20.34
CA LEU A 144 2.51 -9.98 -19.41
C LEU A 144 2.62 -9.23 -18.07
N ILE A 145 2.62 -7.89 -18.10
CA ILE A 145 2.56 -7.03 -16.91
C ILE A 145 1.25 -7.24 -16.13
N ILE A 146 0.10 -7.31 -16.80
CA ILE A 146 -1.20 -7.57 -16.14
C ILE A 146 -1.20 -8.94 -15.45
N ILE A 147 -0.74 -10.00 -16.13
CA ILE A 147 -0.65 -11.34 -15.54
C ILE A 147 0.24 -11.32 -14.28
N ASN A 148 1.38 -10.64 -14.34
CA ASN A 148 2.27 -10.49 -13.20
C ASN A 148 1.62 -9.70 -12.06
N LEU A 149 0.99 -8.55 -12.32
CA LEU A 149 0.28 -7.76 -11.30
C LEU A 149 -0.85 -8.54 -10.64
N LEU A 150 -1.62 -9.31 -11.42
CA LEU A 150 -2.65 -10.22 -10.89
C LEU A 150 -2.05 -11.29 -9.98
N GLY A 151 -0.96 -11.92 -10.40
CA GLY A 151 -0.26 -12.93 -9.59
C GLY A 151 0.23 -12.37 -8.25
N LEU A 152 0.95 -11.24 -8.28
CA LEU A 152 1.46 -10.59 -7.07
C LEU A 152 0.33 -10.07 -6.17
N GLY A 153 -0.68 -9.41 -6.75
CA GLY A 153 -1.86 -8.94 -6.02
C GLY A 153 -2.63 -10.07 -5.34
N THR A 154 -2.74 -11.23 -5.99
CA THR A 154 -3.37 -12.43 -5.40
C THR A 154 -2.56 -12.99 -4.24
N VAL A 155 -1.23 -13.13 -4.39
CA VAL A 155 -0.34 -13.58 -3.30
C VAL A 155 -0.42 -12.62 -2.10
N ILE A 156 -0.46 -11.32 -2.35
CA ILE A 156 -0.57 -10.29 -1.31
C ILE A 156 -1.98 -10.27 -0.69
N ALA A 157 -3.03 -10.60 -1.43
CA ALA A 157 -4.39 -10.76 -0.89
C ALA A 157 -4.48 -11.94 0.08
N ILE A 158 -3.94 -13.09 -0.32
CA ILE A 158 -3.87 -14.29 0.53
C ILE A 158 -3.02 -14.01 1.78
N GLY A 159 -1.87 -13.35 1.63
CA GLY A 159 -1.02 -12.95 2.76
C GLY A 159 -1.73 -12.03 3.75
N ASN A 160 -2.44 -11.00 3.24
CA ASN A 160 -3.23 -10.10 4.08
C ASN A 160 -4.41 -10.80 4.75
N LEU A 161 -5.09 -11.73 4.08
CA LEU A 161 -6.18 -12.52 4.67
C LEU A 161 -5.69 -13.43 5.80
N VAL A 162 -4.54 -14.09 5.63
CA VAL A 162 -3.92 -14.91 6.68
C VAL A 162 -3.53 -14.04 7.88
N LEU A 163 -2.93 -12.86 7.64
CA LEU A 163 -2.58 -11.92 8.72
C LEU A 163 -3.82 -11.35 9.42
N TYR A 164 -4.86 -10.98 8.67
CA TYR A 164 -6.14 -10.54 9.21
C TYR A 164 -6.78 -11.61 10.10
N THR A 165 -6.82 -12.86 9.62
CA THR A 165 -7.37 -13.99 10.38
C THR A 165 -6.58 -14.22 11.67
N LYS A 166 -5.24 -14.15 11.63
CA LYS A 166 -4.40 -14.24 12.83
C LYS A 166 -4.64 -13.07 13.79
N VAL A 167 -4.73 -11.84 13.29
CA VAL A 167 -5.09 -10.65 14.07
C VAL A 167 -6.44 -10.87 14.75
N MET A 168 -7.47 -11.33 14.03
CA MET A 168 -8.80 -11.61 14.58
C MET A 168 -8.78 -12.66 15.69
N ILE A 169 -8.04 -13.75 15.51
CA ILE A 169 -7.88 -14.80 16.53
C ILE A 169 -7.16 -14.25 17.77
N THR A 170 -6.10 -13.46 17.60
CA THR A 170 -5.39 -12.80 18.71
C THR A 170 -6.28 -11.80 19.43
N LEU A 171 -7.04 -10.99 18.69
CA LEU A 171 -8.00 -10.03 19.25
C LEU A 171 -9.07 -10.75 20.08
N ALA A 172 -9.73 -11.75 19.53
CA ALA A 172 -10.77 -12.51 20.20
C ALA A 172 -10.27 -13.18 21.49
N LYS A 173 -9.07 -13.77 21.47
CA LYS A 173 -8.43 -14.35 22.66
C LYS A 173 -8.11 -13.31 23.73
N GLU A 174 -7.68 -12.10 23.36
CA GLU A 174 -7.43 -11.03 24.33
C GLU A 174 -8.70 -10.33 24.83
N THR A 175 -9.80 -10.31 24.07
CA THR A 175 -11.05 -9.64 24.47
C THR A 175 -12.05 -10.55 25.19
N ALA A 176 -11.97 -11.87 25.01
CA ALA A 176 -12.79 -12.83 25.74
C ALA A 176 -12.78 -12.60 27.28
N PRO A 177 -11.63 -12.45 27.97
CA PRO A 177 -11.62 -12.17 29.41
C PRO A 177 -12.05 -10.74 29.80
N GLU A 178 -12.15 -9.80 28.85
CA GLU A 178 -12.65 -8.43 29.10
C GLU A 178 -14.19 -8.35 29.06
N LEU A 179 -14.89 -9.40 28.57
CA LEU A 179 -16.36 -9.45 28.53
C LEU A 179 -17.00 -9.97 29.83
N ASP A 180 -16.32 -10.82 30.59
CA ASP A 180 -16.81 -11.36 31.87
C ASP A 180 -16.73 -10.33 33.02
N CYS A 181 -15.90 -9.29 32.88
CA CYS A 181 -15.80 -8.18 33.82
C CYS A 181 -16.64 -6.99 33.31
N GLY A 182 -17.90 -6.92 33.78
CA GLY A 182 -18.93 -6.03 33.26
C GLY A 182 -18.52 -4.56 33.03
N ALA A 183 -18.70 -4.12 31.79
CA ALA A 183 -18.96 -2.73 31.39
C ALA A 183 -18.06 -1.61 31.98
N CYS A 184 -16.76 -1.83 32.14
CA CYS A 184 -15.84 -0.79 32.60
C CYS A 184 -15.00 -0.20 31.45
N ALA A 185 -15.44 0.95 30.93
CA ALA A 185 -14.78 1.83 29.96
C ALA A 185 -14.28 1.20 28.63
N MET A 186 -14.72 1.74 27.48
CA MET A 186 -14.18 1.38 26.16
C MET A 186 -12.72 1.89 26.03
N SER A 187 -11.79 1.08 26.53
CA SER A 187 -10.37 1.35 26.69
C SER A 187 -9.69 1.82 25.39
N ARG A 188 -8.63 2.65 25.50
CA ARG A 188 -7.74 2.99 24.38
C ARG A 188 -7.32 1.73 23.58
N ARG A 189 -7.13 0.60 24.29
CA ARG A 189 -6.82 -0.71 23.72
C ARG A 189 -7.92 -1.17 22.74
N VAL A 190 -9.20 -1.08 23.11
CA VAL A 190 -10.35 -1.44 22.26
C VAL A 190 -10.46 -0.53 21.04
N LYS A 191 -10.23 0.78 21.19
CA LYS A 191 -10.23 1.73 20.06
C LYS A 191 -9.12 1.42 19.05
N MET A 192 -7.90 1.18 19.52
CA MET A 192 -6.76 0.77 18.67
C MET A 192 -7.04 -0.56 17.96
N LYS A 193 -7.60 -1.55 18.67
CA LYS A 193 -8.01 -2.85 18.12
C LYS A 193 -9.07 -2.71 17.01
N ARG A 194 -10.10 -1.87 17.20
CA ARG A 194 -11.10 -1.55 16.17
C ARG A 194 -10.51 -0.83 14.96
N ALA A 195 -9.58 0.09 15.16
CA ALA A 195 -8.95 0.81 14.07
C ALA A 195 -8.03 -0.12 13.22
N ILE A 196 -7.32 -1.06 13.86
CA ILE A 196 -6.59 -2.15 13.16
C ILE A 196 -7.56 -3.02 12.35
N LEU A 197 -8.72 -3.40 12.93
CA LEU A 197 -9.75 -4.19 12.24
C LEU A 197 -10.21 -3.52 10.94
N ILE A 198 -10.58 -2.23 11.03
CA ILE A 198 -11.04 -1.43 9.89
C ILE A 198 -9.94 -1.33 8.83
N PHE A 199 -8.70 -1.05 9.24
CA PHE A 199 -7.56 -0.97 8.32
C PHE A 199 -7.37 -2.26 7.49
N PHE A 200 -7.36 -3.43 8.14
CA PHE A 200 -7.20 -4.70 7.44
C PHE A 200 -8.39 -5.01 6.52
N SER A 201 -9.63 -4.79 6.97
CA SER A 201 -10.81 -5.09 6.17
C SER A 201 -10.94 -4.16 4.97
N THR A 202 -10.60 -2.87 5.09
CA THR A 202 -10.57 -1.95 3.94
C THR A 202 -9.48 -2.32 2.92
N ASN A 203 -8.28 -2.68 3.37
CA ASN A 203 -7.22 -3.16 2.46
C ASN A 203 -7.65 -4.43 1.71
N PHE A 204 -8.26 -5.39 2.41
CA PHE A 204 -8.70 -6.65 1.83
C PHE A 204 -9.84 -6.47 0.82
N LEU A 205 -10.86 -5.67 1.16
CA LEU A 205 -11.95 -5.30 0.26
C LEU A 205 -11.42 -4.57 -0.98
N THR A 206 -10.57 -3.55 -0.80
CA THR A 206 -9.94 -2.81 -1.90
C THR A 206 -9.22 -3.75 -2.88
N LEU A 207 -8.53 -4.75 -2.35
CA LEU A 207 -7.75 -5.69 -3.14
C LEU A 207 -8.63 -6.75 -3.85
N ILE A 208 -9.72 -7.21 -3.23
CA ILE A 208 -10.73 -8.06 -3.89
C ILE A 208 -11.44 -7.29 -5.02
N GLU A 209 -11.95 -6.09 -4.75
CA GLU A 209 -12.64 -5.26 -5.74
C GLU A 209 -11.70 -4.95 -6.92
N THR A 210 -10.43 -4.68 -6.63
CA THR A 210 -9.38 -4.52 -7.66
C THR A 210 -9.31 -5.76 -8.54
N LEU A 211 -9.08 -6.94 -7.95
CA LEU A 211 -8.96 -8.19 -8.70
C LEU A 211 -10.23 -8.46 -9.54
N GLN A 212 -11.42 -8.20 -8.99
CA GLN A 212 -12.68 -8.30 -9.74
C GLN A 212 -12.76 -7.30 -10.92
N THR A 213 -12.37 -6.03 -10.74
CA THR A 213 -12.37 -5.05 -11.83
C THR A 213 -11.36 -5.33 -12.94
N VAL A 214 -10.30 -6.10 -12.66
CA VAL A 214 -9.35 -6.59 -13.68
C VAL A 214 -9.86 -7.87 -14.37
N LEU A 215 -10.71 -8.66 -13.70
CA LEU A 215 -11.23 -9.94 -14.21
C LEU A 215 -12.52 -9.82 -15.04
N VAL A 216 -13.36 -8.81 -14.82
CA VAL A 216 -14.67 -8.71 -15.49
C VAL A 216 -14.60 -7.81 -16.73
N SER A 217 -14.55 -8.45 -17.92
CA SER A 217 -14.70 -7.87 -19.28
C SER A 217 -13.54 -6.97 -19.78
N ASP A 218 -13.66 -6.30 -20.94
CA ASP A 218 -13.08 -6.73 -22.22
C ASP A 218 -11.92 -5.79 -22.62
N ALA A 219 -11.02 -6.28 -23.49
CA ALA A 219 -9.58 -6.03 -23.37
C ALA A 219 -9.00 -4.63 -23.65
N SER A 220 -9.69 -3.70 -24.33
CA SER A 220 -9.07 -2.45 -24.84
C SER A 220 -9.18 -1.24 -23.89
N ILE A 221 -10.41 -0.82 -23.57
CA ILE A 221 -10.67 0.40 -22.76
C ILE A 221 -10.52 0.12 -21.24
N ARG A 222 -10.57 -1.16 -20.83
CA ARG A 222 -10.57 -1.55 -19.41
C ARG A 222 -9.19 -1.72 -18.80
N LYS A 223 -8.13 -2.00 -19.58
CA LYS A 223 -6.76 -2.09 -19.06
C LYS A 223 -6.33 -0.79 -18.39
N ILE A 224 -6.64 0.37 -18.99
CA ILE A 224 -6.33 1.67 -18.40
C ILE A 224 -7.31 2.01 -17.27
N ARG A 225 -8.62 1.77 -17.43
CA ARG A 225 -9.64 2.18 -16.45
C ARG A 225 -9.66 1.34 -15.17
N ALA A 226 -9.46 0.03 -15.26
CA ALA A 226 -9.31 -0.83 -14.07
C ALA A 226 -8.00 -0.48 -13.33
N TYR A 227 -6.95 -0.13 -14.07
CA TYR A 227 -5.67 0.30 -13.52
C TYR A 227 -5.74 1.67 -12.82
N THR A 228 -6.44 2.65 -13.40
CA THR A 228 -6.72 3.93 -12.71
C THR A 228 -7.67 3.74 -11.52
N SER A 229 -8.69 2.88 -11.61
CA SER A 229 -9.55 2.52 -10.47
C SER A 229 -8.75 1.87 -9.33
N PHE A 230 -7.83 0.95 -9.66
CA PHE A 230 -6.91 0.35 -8.70
C PHE A 230 -6.06 1.43 -8.01
N ARG A 231 -5.38 2.29 -8.77
CA ARG A 231 -4.62 3.43 -8.23
C ARG A 231 -5.48 4.33 -7.35
N LEU A 232 -6.71 4.66 -7.75
CA LEU A 232 -7.61 5.53 -7.00
C LEU A 232 -8.07 4.90 -5.66
N ARG A 233 -8.24 3.57 -5.59
CA ARG A 233 -8.57 2.88 -4.33
C ARG A 233 -7.34 2.66 -3.45
N LEU A 234 -6.17 2.39 -4.04
CA LEU A 234 -4.88 2.40 -3.33
C LEU A 234 -4.60 3.77 -2.70
N HIS A 235 -4.96 4.84 -3.40
CA HIS A 235 -4.91 6.23 -2.95
C HIS A 235 -5.86 6.51 -1.78
N VAL A 236 -7.08 5.94 -1.77
CA VAL A 236 -8.01 6.02 -0.61
C VAL A 236 -7.47 5.23 0.59
N SER A 237 -6.98 4.01 0.38
CA SER A 237 -6.34 3.20 1.43
C SER A 237 -5.07 3.86 1.98
N GLY A 238 -4.29 4.54 1.12
CA GLY A 238 -3.17 5.39 1.53
C GLY A 238 -3.59 6.56 2.41
N HIS A 239 -4.69 7.24 2.09
CA HIS A 239 -5.27 8.28 2.96
C HIS A 239 -5.77 7.74 4.31
N LEU A 240 -6.33 6.53 4.33
CA LEU A 240 -6.71 5.85 5.58
C LEU A 240 -5.49 5.44 6.41
N ILE A 241 -4.40 5.01 5.78
CA ILE A 241 -3.11 4.73 6.43
C ILE A 241 -2.52 6.00 7.05
N ILE A 242 -2.46 7.09 6.30
CA ILE A 242 -2.02 8.41 6.77
C ILE A 242 -2.88 8.83 7.96
N SER A 243 -4.21 8.78 7.84
CA SER A 243 -5.15 9.12 8.91
C SER A 243 -4.99 8.24 10.16
N PHE A 244 -4.73 6.94 9.99
CA PHE A 244 -4.51 6.00 11.10
C PHE A 244 -3.16 6.22 11.81
N ILE A 245 -2.12 6.57 11.05
CA ILE A 245 -0.78 6.85 11.55
C ILE A 245 -0.78 8.15 12.34
N PHE A 246 -1.18 9.26 11.72
CA PHE A 246 -1.17 10.58 12.38
C PHE A 246 -2.28 10.72 13.44
N GLY A 247 -3.42 10.03 13.27
CA GLY A 247 -4.54 10.06 14.21
C GLY A 247 -4.32 9.28 15.52
N ASN A 248 -3.37 8.35 15.57
CA ASN A 248 -3.02 7.67 16.83
C ASN A 248 -2.03 8.49 17.69
N ASP A 249 -1.02 9.12 17.07
CA ASP A 249 0.06 9.79 17.81
C ASP A 249 -0.36 11.16 18.37
N LEU A 250 -1.36 11.83 17.79
CA LEU A 250 -1.99 13.04 18.35
C LEU A 250 -2.74 12.82 19.69
N SER A 251 -2.73 11.59 20.24
CA SER A 251 -3.30 11.28 21.57
C SER A 251 -2.26 11.22 22.72
N GLN A 252 -1.01 11.59 22.43
CA GLN A 252 0.10 11.68 23.41
C GLN A 252 0.58 13.12 23.68
N TYR A 253 -0.14 14.12 23.18
CA TYR A 253 0.00 15.54 23.50
C TYR A 253 -1.34 16.06 24.06
#